data_AF-A0A5K1CR43-F1
#
_entry.id   AF-A0A5K1CR43-F1
#
_cell.length_a   1.000
_cell.length_b   1.000
_cell.length_c   1.000
_cell.angle_alpha   90.00
_cell.angle_beta   90.00
_cell.angle_gamma   90.00
#
_symmetry.space_group_name_H-M   'P 1'
#
loop_
_entity.id
_entity.type
_entity.pdbx_description
1 polymer ?
#
loop_
_entity_poly.entity_id
_entity_poly.type
_entity_poly.pdbx_seq_one_letter_code
_entity_poly.pdbx_strand_id
1 'polypeptide(L)' 'TSNGDVFEKTHDELDFEFLGNIRGKEWRVQTNVYGNGSTSRGREERYLLWFDPSKEFHQYSILWTTKTI' A
#
# COMPACT_ATOMS: atom_id res chain seq x y z
N THR A 1 -19.43 4.15 0.26
CA THR A 1 -18.92 2.89 -0.30
C THR A 1 -17.57 3.19 -0.93
N SER A 2 -16.59 2.31 -0.74
CA SER A 2 -15.25 2.42 -1.35
C SER A 2 -15.30 2.05 -2.84
N ASN A 3 -14.20 2.29 -3.57
CA ASN A 3 -14.07 1.81 -4.95
C ASN A 3 -14.20 0.28 -5.01
N GLY A 4 -13.60 -0.42 -4.04
CA GLY A 4 -13.71 -1.87 -3.89
C GLY A 4 -15.13 -2.33 -3.64
N ASP A 5 -15.94 -1.60 -2.86
CA ASP A 5 -17.33 -1.97 -2.59
C ASP A 5 -18.21 -1.87 -3.85
N VAL A 6 -17.94 -0.89 -4.72
CA VAL A 6 -18.73 -0.64 -5.93
C VAL A 6 -18.29 -1.56 -7.08
N PHE A 7 -16.99 -1.86 -7.14
CA PHE A 7 -16.37 -2.65 -8.21
C PHE A 7 -15.62 -3.86 -7.63
N GLU A 8 -16.30 -4.69 -6.85
CA GLU A 8 -15.74 -5.82 -6.08
C GLU A 8 -14.72 -6.68 -6.86
N LYS A 9 -14.92 -6.86 -8.17
CA LYS A 9 -14.10 -7.73 -9.01
C LYS A 9 -13.28 -7.01 -10.08
N THR A 10 -13.38 -5.68 -10.17
CA THR A 10 -12.80 -4.92 -11.28
C THR A 10 -12.23 -3.57 -10.87
N HIS A 11 -12.09 -3.28 -9.57
CA HIS A 11 -11.43 -2.07 -9.13
C HIS A 11 -9.92 -2.14 -9.40
N ASP A 12 -9.35 -0.97 -9.68
CA ASP A 12 -7.93 -0.73 -9.54
C ASP A 12 -7.67 -0.14 -8.14
N GLU A 13 -6.55 -0.50 -7.52
CA GLU A 13 -6.16 -0.08 -6.18
C GLU A 13 -4.64 0.00 -6.04
N LEU A 14 -4.18 0.99 -5.29
CA LEU A 14 -2.78 1.24 -4.97
C LEU A 14 -2.65 1.42 -3.46
N ASP A 15 -1.86 0.56 -2.84
CA ASP A 15 -1.83 0.46 -1.39
C ASP A 15 -0.52 0.96 -0.78
N PHE A 16 -0.66 1.65 0.35
CA PHE A 16 0.38 1.79 1.37
C PHE A 16 -0.17 1.21 2.66
N GLU A 17 0.35 0.06 3.07
CA GLU A 17 -0.09 -0.63 4.28
C GLU A 17 1.04 -0.67 5.31
N PHE A 18 0.83 -0.02 6.46
CA PHE A 18 1.71 -0.19 7.61
C PHE A 18 1.34 -1.48 8.32
N LEU A 19 2.20 -2.50 8.16
CA LEU A 19 1.96 -3.78 8.79
C LEU A 19 2.20 -3.63 10.30
N GLY A 20 1.19 -4.01 11.09
CA GLY A 20 1.21 -3.90 12.55
C GLY A 20 2.53 -4.42 13.15
N ASN A 21 3.00 -3.73 14.18
CA ASN A 21 4.33 -3.97 14.73
C ASN A 21 4.27 -4.47 16.18
N ILE A 22 5.29 -5.25 16.58
CA ILE A 22 5.54 -5.62 17.97
C ILE A 22 6.53 -4.60 18.54
N ARG A 23 6.28 -4.09 19.76
CA ARG A 23 7.16 -3.09 20.39
C ARG A 23 8.62 -3.52 20.35
N GLY A 24 9.50 -2.64 19.84
CA GLY A 24 10.94 -2.90 19.72
C GLY A 24 11.37 -3.66 18.46
N LYS A 25 10.44 -3.99 17.55
CA LYS A 25 10.76 -4.50 16.21
C LYS A 25 10.70 -3.40 15.16
N GLU A 26 11.39 -3.60 14.06
CA GLU A 26 11.42 -2.66 12.94
C GLU A 26 10.07 -2.61 12.22
N TRP A 27 9.68 -1.43 11.79
CA TRP A 27 8.44 -1.22 11.07
C TRP A 27 8.55 -1.69 9.62
N ARG A 28 7.47 -2.28 9.12
CA ARG A 28 7.32 -2.68 7.73
C ARG A 28 6.20 -1.91 7.07
N VAL A 29 6.48 -1.44 5.86
CA VAL A 29 5.45 -0.94 4.95
C VAL A 29 5.32 -1.93 3.80
N GLN A 30 4.09 -2.22 3.40
CA GLN A 30 3.76 -2.98 2.21
C GLN A 30 3.20 -2.02 1.16
N THR A 31 3.64 -2.19 -0.08
CA THR A 31 3.02 -1.57 -1.26
C THR A 31 2.35 -2.64 -2.09
N ASN A 32 1.23 -2.29 -2.73
CA ASN A 32 0.51 -3.22 -3.59
C ASN A 32 -0.11 -2.48 -4.79
N VAL A 33 -0.33 -3.23 -5.88
CA VAL A 33 -1.00 -2.73 -7.08
C VAL A 33 -1.99 -3.78 -7.58
N TYR A 34 -3.28 -3.45 -7.49
CA TYR A 34 -4.36 -4.15 -8.16
C TYR A 34 -4.80 -3.36 -9.39
N GLY A 35 -5.11 -4.08 -10.45
CA GLY A 35 -5.74 -3.47 -11.60
C GLY A 35 -5.75 -4.34 -12.84
N ASN A 36 -6.29 -3.79 -13.92
CA ASN A 36 -6.59 -4.54 -15.15
C ASN A 36 -7.49 -5.77 -14.87
N GLY A 37 -8.48 -5.59 -13.98
CA GLY A 37 -9.41 -6.65 -13.58
C GLY A 37 -8.85 -7.71 -12.63
N SER A 38 -7.61 -7.54 -12.14
CA SER A 38 -7.04 -8.42 -11.12
C SER A 38 -7.29 -7.86 -9.73
N THR A 39 -8.27 -8.44 -9.02
CA THR A 39 -8.52 -8.17 -7.58
C THR A 39 -8.18 -9.36 -6.68
N SER A 40 -7.93 -10.55 -7.26
CA SER A 40 -7.67 -11.77 -6.49
C SER A 40 -6.19 -12.01 -6.12
N ARG A 41 -5.27 -11.30 -6.78
CA ARG A 41 -3.82 -11.42 -6.54
C ARG A 41 -3.16 -10.05 -6.74
N GLY A 42 -2.49 -9.59 -5.69
CA GLY A 42 -1.71 -8.36 -5.70
C GLY A 42 -0.30 -8.54 -6.24
N ARG A 43 0.44 -7.44 -6.22
CA ARG A 43 1.87 -7.30 -6.49
C ARG A 43 2.55 -6.74 -5.23
N GLU A 44 2.49 -7.51 -4.16
CA GLU A 44 2.96 -7.07 -2.84
C GLU A 44 4.49 -6.96 -2.80
N GLU A 45 4.98 -5.81 -2.35
CA GLU A 45 6.38 -5.60 -1.98
C GLU A 45 6.46 -5.10 -0.54
N ARG A 46 7.50 -5.49 0.21
CA ARG A 46 7.64 -5.19 1.64
C ARG A 46 8.99 -4.58 1.94
N TYR A 47 8.97 -3.47 2.65
CA TYR A 47 10.16 -2.68 2.96
C TYR A 47 10.28 -2.43 4.46
N LEU A 48 11.50 -2.49 4.99
CA LEU A 48 11.82 -1.96 6.30
C LEU A 48 11.97 -0.44 6.21
N LEU A 49 11.45 0.27 7.21
CA LEU A 49 11.69 1.70 7.33
C LEU A 49 12.99 1.94 8.10
N TRP A 50 13.83 2.83 7.58
CA TRP A 50 15.08 3.23 8.23
C TRP A 50 14.88 4.23 9.39
N PHE A 51 13.62 4.51 9.74
CA PHE A 51 13.19 5.37 10.82
C PHE A 51 12.01 4.74 11.56
N ASP A 52 11.67 5.28 12.73
CA ASP A 52 10.47 4.88 13.47
C ASP A 52 9.29 5.78 13.06
N PRO A 53 8.37 5.31 12.18
CA PRO A 53 7.25 6.09 11.67
C PRO A 53 6.24 6.50 12.77
N SER A 54 6.39 6.02 14.01
CA SER A 54 5.50 6.37 15.12
C SER A 54 5.97 7.59 15.93
N LYS A 55 7.21 8.05 15.72
CA LYS A 55 7.79 9.14 16.51
C LYS A 55 7.45 10.52 15.97
N GLU A 56 7.34 10.67 14.66
CA GLU A 56 7.08 11.93 13.97
C GLU A 56 6.21 11.68 12.73
N PHE A 57 5.63 12.74 12.18
CA PHE A 57 4.90 12.65 10.92
C PHE A 57 5.88 12.59 9.74
N HIS A 58 5.59 11.71 8.78
CA HIS A 58 6.35 11.57 7.55
C HIS A 58 5.44 11.69 6.34
N GLN A 59 6.01 12.12 5.23
CA GLN A 59 5.29 12.22 3.97
C GLN A 59 5.36 10.89 3.21
N TYR A 60 4.19 10.35 2.88
CA TYR A 60 4.01 9.21 1.99
C TYR A 60 3.20 9.70 0.79
N SER A 61 3.60 9.33 -0.42
CA SER A 61 2.96 9.84 -1.63
C SER A 61 3.04 8.80 -2.74
N ILE A 62 1.99 8.74 -3.55
CA ILE A 62 1.93 7.94 -4.77
C ILE A 62 1.90 8.95 -5.93
N LEU A 63 2.85 8.84 -6.86
CA LEU A 63 2.80 9.56 -8.12
C LEU A 63 2.29 8.60 -9.19
N TRP A 64 1.03 8.79 -9.60
CA TRP A 64 0.42 8.00 -10.66
C TRP A 64 0.31 8.83 -11.94
N THR A 65 0.88 8.30 -13.02
CA THR A 65 0.79 8.90 -14.37
C THR A 65 0.31 7.88 -15.39
N THR A 66 0.05 8.33 -16.62
CA THR A 66 -0.32 7.43 -17.72
C THR A 66 0.81 6.50 -18.16
N LYS A 67 2.05 6.72 -17.71
CA LYS A 67 3.22 5.91 -18.11
C LYS A 67 3.79 5.07 -16.98
N THR A 68 3.69 5.55 -15.75
CA THR A 68 4.36 4.96 -14.60
C THR A 68 3.56 5.15 -13.33
N ILE A 69 3.78 4.18 -12.45
CA ILE A 69 3.59 4.24 -11.01
C ILE A 69 4.96 3.91 -10.42
#